data_AF-A0A2G5TTY4-F1
#
_entry.id   AF-A0A2G5TTY4-F1
#
_cell.length_a   1.000
_cell.length_b   1.000
_cell.length_c   1.000
_cell.angle_alpha   90.00
_cell.angle_beta   90.00
_cell.angle_gamma   90.00
#
_symmetry.space_group_name_H-M   'P 1'
#
loop_
_entity.id
_entity.type
_entity.pdbx_description
1 polymer ?
#
loop_
_entity_poly.entity_id
_entity_poly.type
_entity_poly.pdbx_seq_one_letter_code
_entity_poly.pdbx_strand_id
1 'polypeptide(L)'
;MQKISSVLLKRSANTTFRTHSSFQYANLVVEKNTKKQRLPSDPEKLGFGRYFSNHMIDVDWDAKEGWFAPHIKPFQNFSIHPAAKVLHYAQTIFEGLKAYHGVDGKVGLEILIEIG
;
A
#
# COMPACT_ATOMS: atom_id res chain seq x y z
N MET A 1 35.22 21.87 -14.97
CA MET A 1 33.86 21.89 -15.59
C MET A 1 33.24 20.52 -15.34
N GLN A 2 32.20 20.49 -14.51
CA GLN A 2 31.63 19.28 -13.91
C GLN A 2 30.87 18.44 -14.95
N LYS A 3 31.16 17.14 -14.99
CA LYS A 3 30.40 16.13 -15.75
C LYS A 3 29.03 15.97 -15.11
N ILE A 4 27.98 16.41 -15.80
CA ILE A 4 26.60 16.17 -15.39
C ILE A 4 26.25 14.74 -15.79
N SER A 5 26.01 13.91 -14.77
CA SER A 5 25.66 12.50 -14.86
C SER A 5 24.37 12.27 -15.64
N SER A 6 24.37 11.24 -16.50
CA SER A 6 23.28 10.80 -17.38
C SER A 6 22.08 10.16 -16.65
N VAL A 7 21.80 10.56 -15.40
CA VAL A 7 20.68 10.06 -14.58
C VAL A 7 19.36 10.79 -14.91
N LEU A 8 19.42 11.81 -15.76
CA LEU A 8 18.28 12.64 -16.19
C LEU A 8 17.69 12.21 -17.55
N LEU A 9 17.64 10.91 -17.84
CA LEU A 9 17.00 10.41 -19.05
C LEU A 9 16.24 9.11 -18.79
N LYS A 10 14.92 9.25 -18.59
CA LYS A 10 13.82 8.41 -19.11
C LYS A 10 12.51 8.72 -18.37
N ARG A 11 12.05 9.97 -18.46
CA ARG A 11 10.60 10.22 -18.37
C ARG A 11 10.04 9.91 -19.76
N SER A 12 9.72 8.63 -19.97
CA SER A 12 9.01 8.17 -21.16
C SER A 12 7.64 8.84 -21.15
N ALA A 13 7.46 9.82 -22.03
CA ALA A 13 6.17 10.38 -22.38
C ALA A 13 5.37 9.32 -23.16
N ASN A 14 4.74 8.41 -22.42
CA ASN A 14 3.59 7.65 -22.90
C ASN A 14 2.37 8.13 -22.10
N THR A 15 1.89 9.34 -22.38
CA THR A 15 0.59 9.81 -21.89
C THR A 15 -0.50 9.14 -22.73
N THR A 16 -0.67 7.84 -22.55
CA THR A 16 -2.00 7.24 -22.74
C THR A 16 -2.86 7.82 -21.62
N PHE A 17 -3.78 8.72 -21.96
CA PHE A 17 -4.84 9.14 -21.04
C PHE A 17 -5.44 7.87 -20.42
N ARG A 18 -5.28 7.71 -19.11
CA ARG A 18 -5.83 6.56 -18.39
C ARG A 18 -7.35 6.70 -18.40
N THR A 19 -8.02 5.96 -19.28
CA THR A 19 -9.49 5.98 -19.46
C THR A 19 -10.24 5.28 -18.32
N HIS A 20 -9.55 4.68 -17.36
CA HIS A 20 -10.17 3.91 -16.29
C HIS A 20 -10.44 4.79 -15.08
N SER A 21 -11.66 4.70 -14.55
CA SER A 21 -12.09 5.37 -13.32
C SER A 21 -11.41 4.84 -12.05
N SER A 22 -10.66 3.73 -12.14
CA SER A 22 -10.00 3.05 -11.02
C SER A 22 -8.63 2.48 -11.42
N PHE A 23 -7.77 2.26 -10.42
CA PHE A 23 -6.52 1.51 -10.56
C PHE A 23 -6.80 0.06 -11.00
N GLN A 24 -5.81 -0.57 -11.64
CA GLN A 24 -5.96 -1.90 -12.23
C GLN A 24 -4.94 -2.86 -11.63
N TYR A 25 -5.39 -4.05 -11.21
CA TYR A 25 -4.52 -5.12 -10.71
C TYR A 25 -3.46 -5.55 -11.73
N ALA A 26 -3.78 -5.54 -13.03
CA ALA A 26 -2.84 -5.87 -14.10
C ALA A 26 -1.58 -4.98 -14.11
N ASN A 27 -1.63 -3.80 -13.49
CA ASN A 27 -0.52 -2.87 -13.39
C ASN A 27 0.21 -2.94 -12.05
N LEU A 28 -0.08 -3.94 -11.21
CA LEU A 28 0.51 -4.10 -9.88
C LEU A 28 2.04 -4.22 -9.94
N VAL A 29 2.72 -3.37 -9.18
CA VAL A 29 4.17 -3.43 -8.98
C VAL A 29 4.45 -4.03 -7.60
N VAL A 30 5.35 -5.02 -7.54
CA VAL A 30 5.70 -5.70 -6.28
C VAL A 30 7.18 -5.52 -5.98
N GLU A 31 7.47 -4.84 -4.87
CA GLU A 31 8.80 -4.71 -4.29
C GLU A 31 8.94 -5.67 -3.09
N LYS A 32 9.83 -6.66 -3.21
CA LYS A 32 10.06 -7.64 -2.15
C LYS A 32 10.92 -7.03 -1.05
N ASN A 33 10.48 -7.18 0.20
CA ASN A 33 11.27 -6.77 1.36
C ASN A 33 12.44 -7.74 1.58
N THR A 34 13.66 -7.23 1.49
CA THR A 34 14.90 -8.00 1.68
C THR A 34 15.30 -8.12 3.16
N LYS A 35 14.74 -7.28 4.03
CA LYS A 35 14.97 -7.26 5.48
C LYS A 35 13.69 -7.66 6.20
N LYS A 36 13.47 -8.97 6.33
CA LYS A 36 12.30 -9.50 7.03
C LYS A 36 12.35 -9.12 8.51
N GLN A 37 11.33 -8.41 8.99
CA GLN A 37 11.12 -8.22 10.41
C GLN A 37 10.72 -9.56 11.04
N ARG A 38 11.26 -9.88 12.21
CA ARG A 38 10.82 -11.04 12.98
C ARG A 38 9.45 -10.74 13.57
N LEU A 39 8.43 -11.45 13.11
CA LEU A 39 7.10 -11.44 13.71
C LEU A 39 7.10 -12.34 14.96
N PRO A 40 6.31 -12.02 16.00
CA PRO A 40 6.17 -12.90 17.14
C PRO A 40 5.64 -14.26 16.70
N SER A 41 6.21 -15.33 17.23
CA SER A 41 5.80 -16.71 16.95
C SER A 41 4.69 -17.22 17.86
N ASP A 42 4.43 -16.53 18.97
CA ASP A 42 3.46 -16.90 19.99
C ASP A 42 2.12 -16.18 19.75
N PRO A 43 1.07 -16.90 19.29
CA PRO A 43 -0.22 -16.28 18.95
C PRO A 43 -0.90 -15.61 20.14
N GLU A 44 -0.72 -16.15 21.36
CA GLU A 44 -1.33 -15.62 22.60
C GLU A 44 -0.78 -14.24 22.99
N LYS A 45 0.35 -13.84 22.40
CA LYS A 45 1.03 -12.56 22.69
C LYS A 45 0.88 -11.51 21.60
N LEU A 46 0.16 -11.79 20.51
CA LEU A 46 0.08 -10.88 19.36
C LEU A 46 -0.59 -9.55 19.73
N GLY A 47 -1.69 -9.55 20.48
CA GLY A 47 -2.45 -8.33 20.80
C GLY A 47 -2.98 -7.59 19.55
N PHE A 48 -4.04 -6.80 19.71
CA PHE A 48 -4.63 -6.08 18.57
C PHE A 48 -3.78 -4.86 18.16
N GLY A 49 -3.50 -4.71 16.85
CA GLY A 49 -2.90 -3.51 16.27
C GLY A 49 -1.42 -3.23 16.63
N ARG A 50 -0.69 -4.20 17.20
CA ARG A 50 0.69 -4.00 17.66
C ARG A 50 1.77 -4.42 16.66
N TYR A 51 1.50 -5.46 15.89
CA TYR A 51 2.45 -6.02 14.93
C TYR A 51 1.89 -5.90 13.52
N PHE A 52 2.76 -5.47 12.60
CA PHE A 52 2.43 -5.27 11.19
C PHE A 52 3.22 -6.23 10.32
N SER A 53 2.65 -6.60 9.17
CA SER A 53 3.34 -7.46 8.21
C SER A 53 4.52 -6.74 7.55
N ASN A 54 5.39 -7.50 6.87
CA ASN A 54 6.58 -6.95 6.21
C ASN A 54 6.28 -6.01 5.03
N HIS A 55 5.03 -6.00 4.55
CA HIS A 55 4.59 -5.32 3.35
C HIS A 55 3.33 -4.50 3.60
N MET A 56 3.16 -3.46 2.80
CA MET A 56 1.94 -2.66 2.71
C MET A 56 1.57 -2.46 1.24
N ILE A 57 0.29 -2.13 1.00
CA ILE A 57 -0.19 -1.71 -0.31
C ILE A 57 -0.41 -0.20 -0.32
N ASP A 58 0.00 0.46 -1.40
CA ASP A 58 -0.26 1.87 -1.65
C ASP A 58 -0.67 2.11 -3.10
N VAL A 59 -1.55 3.10 -3.30
CA VAL A 59 -1.99 3.53 -4.62
C VAL A 59 -2.16 5.04 -4.60
N ASP A 60 -1.33 5.75 -5.36
CA ASP A 60 -1.43 7.21 -5.44
C ASP A 60 -2.58 7.63 -6.37
N TRP A 61 -3.10 8.83 -6.13
CA TRP A 61 -4.07 9.49 -6.99
C TRP A 61 -3.77 10.99 -7.06
N ASP A 62 -3.90 11.57 -8.24
CA ASP A 62 -3.95 13.02 -8.39
C ASP A 62 -5.01 13.47 -9.41
N ALA A 63 -5.37 14.76 -9.37
CA ALA A 63 -6.44 15.30 -10.20
C ALA A 63 -6.12 15.40 -11.69
N LYS A 64 -4.84 15.27 -12.09
CA LYS A 64 -4.40 15.40 -13.49
C LYS A 64 -4.31 14.03 -14.17
N GLU A 65 -3.69 13.07 -13.50
CA GLU A 65 -3.39 11.74 -14.04
C GLU A 65 -4.34 10.66 -13.52
N GLY A 66 -5.12 10.96 -12.47
CA GLY A 66 -6.02 10.00 -11.83
C GLY A 66 -5.26 8.96 -11.01
N TRP A 67 -5.70 7.71 -11.09
CA TRP A 67 -5.11 6.61 -10.33
C TRP A 67 -3.80 6.11 -10.93
N PHE A 68 -2.78 6.00 -10.09
CA PHE A 68 -1.50 5.40 -10.43
C PHE A 68 -1.55 3.87 -10.33
N ALA A 69 -0.45 3.22 -10.70
CA ALA A 69 -0.33 1.78 -10.53
C ALA A 69 -0.34 1.41 -9.03
N PRO A 70 -1.03 0.33 -8.62
CA PRO A 70 -0.97 -0.13 -7.24
C PRO A 70 0.40 -0.75 -6.96
N HIS A 71 0.93 -0.51 -5.76
CA HIS A 71 2.25 -0.95 -5.34
C HIS A 71 2.14 -1.79 -4.06
N ILE A 72 2.73 -2.99 -4.06
CA ILE A 72 3.02 -3.74 -2.83
C ILE A 72 4.50 -3.51 -2.52
N LYS A 73 4.79 -2.86 -1.39
CA LYS A 73 6.15 -2.44 -1.02
C LYS A 73 6.46 -2.73 0.45
N PRO A 74 7.74 -2.71 0.86
CA PRO A 74 8.10 -2.87 2.27
C PRO A 74 7.36 -1.86 3.15
N PHE A 75 6.91 -2.33 4.32
CA PHE A 75 6.25 -1.48 5.31
C PHE A 75 7.17 -0.32 5.71
N GLN A 76 6.65 0.90 5.63
CA GLN A 76 7.41 2.12 5.92
C GLN A 76 6.49 3.25 6.37
N ASN A 77 7.07 4.28 6.99
CA ASN A 77 6.33 5.48 7.35
C ASN A 77 5.90 6.25 6.10
N PHE A 78 4.71 6.88 6.17
CA PHE A 78 4.28 7.79 5.13
C PHE A 78 5.06 9.10 5.17
N SER A 79 5.50 9.58 3.99
CA SER A 79 5.98 10.94 3.82
C SER A 79 4.83 11.82 3.37
N ILE A 80 4.28 12.62 4.28
CA ILE A 80 3.12 13.47 4.03
C ILE A 80 3.44 14.94 4.27
N HIS A 81 2.87 15.82 3.46
CA HIS A 81 3.00 17.25 3.66
C HIS A 81 2.31 17.65 4.99
N PRO A 82 2.89 18.51 5.84
CA PRO A 82 2.30 18.89 7.13
C PRO A 82 0.91 19.53 7.02
N ALA A 83 0.60 20.17 5.89
CA ALA A 83 -0.71 20.75 5.58
C ALA A 83 -1.70 19.77 4.90
N ALA A 84 -1.41 18.46 4.86
CA ALA A 84 -2.30 17.49 4.23
C ALA A 84 -3.65 17.43 4.97
N LYS A 85 -4.76 17.44 4.21
CA LYS A 85 -6.13 17.50 4.77
C LYS A 85 -6.46 16.37 5.74
N VAL A 86 -5.85 15.20 5.57
CA VAL A 86 -5.94 14.08 6.54
C VAL A 86 -5.58 14.51 7.96
N LEU A 87 -4.58 15.39 8.13
CA LEU A 87 -4.10 15.83 9.44
C LEU A 87 -4.91 16.96 10.08
N HIS A 88 -5.62 17.76 9.26
CA HIS A 88 -6.31 18.97 9.73
C HIS A 88 -7.83 18.84 9.74
N TYR A 89 -8.38 18.06 8.81
CA TYR A 89 -9.82 17.98 8.57
C TYR A 89 -10.32 16.54 8.51
N ALA A 90 -9.51 15.58 8.99
CA ALA A 90 -9.84 14.16 9.06
C ALA A 90 -10.44 13.59 7.75
N GLN A 91 -9.93 14.05 6.60
CA GLN A 91 -10.38 13.55 5.29
C GLN A 91 -9.79 12.14 5.05
N THR A 92 -10.36 11.15 5.74
CA THR A 92 -9.92 9.75 5.73
C THR A 92 -11.10 8.80 5.91
N ILE A 93 -10.93 7.58 5.41
CA ILE A 93 -11.80 6.44 5.65
C ILE A 93 -10.92 5.21 5.88
N PHE A 94 -11.41 4.23 6.63
CA PHE A 94 -10.72 2.96 6.82
C PHE A 94 -11.72 1.80 6.83
N GLU A 95 -11.22 0.60 6.55
CA GLU A 95 -11.99 -0.65 6.51
C GLU A 95 -11.32 -1.70 7.40
N GLY A 96 -12.10 -2.67 7.87
CA GLY A 96 -11.63 -3.75 8.73
C GLY A 96 -12.09 -5.12 8.25
N LEU A 97 -11.13 -5.97 7.84
CA LEU A 97 -11.39 -7.35 7.44
C LEU A 97 -10.38 -8.29 8.11
N LYS A 98 -10.73 -9.57 8.21
CA LYS A 98 -9.84 -10.61 8.75
C LYS A 98 -9.60 -11.70 7.73
N ALA A 99 -8.34 -12.14 7.64
CA ALA A 99 -7.93 -13.30 6.87
C ALA A 99 -7.64 -14.46 7.83
N TYR A 100 -8.23 -15.62 7.57
CA TYR A 100 -8.11 -16.81 8.40
C TYR A 100 -7.38 -17.92 7.66
N HIS A 101 -6.45 -18.58 8.35
CA HIS A 101 -5.79 -19.77 7.85
C HIS A 101 -6.64 -21.00 8.19
N GLY A 102 -7.28 -21.58 7.17
CA GLY A 102 -8.11 -22.77 7.27
C GLY A 102 -7.32 -24.03 7.59
N VAL A 103 -8.01 -25.03 8.12
CA VAL A 103 -7.44 -26.37 8.39
C VAL A 103 -7.02 -27.10 7.11
N ASP A 104 -7.56 -26.69 5.97
CA ASP A 104 -7.20 -27.18 4.63
C ASP A 104 -5.93 -26.49 4.06
N GLY A 105 -5.28 -25.63 4.84
CA GLY A 105 -4.09 -24.88 4.44
C GLY A 105 -4.38 -23.69 3.53
N LYS A 106 -5.66 -23.36 3.28
CA LYS A 106 -6.05 -22.19 2.48
C LYS A 106 -6.26 -20.97 3.36
N VAL A 107 -6.15 -19.80 2.76
CA VAL A 107 -6.47 -18.52 3.43
C VAL A 107 -7.81 -18.01 2.91
N GLY A 108 -8.77 -17.80 3.81
CA GLY A 108 -10.07 -17.18 3.53
C GLY A 108 -10.14 -15.75 4.06
N LEU A 109 -10.95 -14.90 3.43
CA LEU A 109 -11.18 -13.51 3.84
C LEU A 109 -12.64 -13.34 4.27
N GLU A 110 -12.87 -12.72 5.43
CA GLU A 110 -14.21 -12.46 5.97
C GLU A 110 -14.37 -10.98 6.33
N ILE A 111 -15.54 -10.43 5.98
CA ILE A 111 -16.01 -9.11 6.44
C ILE A 111 -16.78 -9.34 7.72
N LEU A 112 -16.34 -8.72 8.82
CA LEU A 112 -17.10 -8.72 10.07
C LEU A 112 -18.08 -7.56 10.04
N ILE A 113 -19.37 -7.86 9.95
CA ILE A 113 -20.42 -6.91 10.32
C ILE A 113 -20.75 -7.20 11.79
N GLU A 114 -20.29 -6.35 12.71
CA GLU A 114 -20.83 -6.37 14.07
C GLU A 114 -22.28 -5.85 14.00
N ILE A 115 -23.24 -6.77 14.09
CA ILE A 115 -24.62 -6.43 14.44
C ILE A 115 -24.63 -6.34 15.97
N GLY A 116 -24.60 -5.10 16.48
CA GLY A 116 -24.87 -4.81 17.88
C GLY A 116 -26.33 -5.02 18.23
#